data_AF-A0A963IPS4-F1
#
_entry.id   AF-A0A963IPS4-F1
#
_cell.length_a   1.000
_cell.length_b   1.000
_cell.length_c   1.000
_cell.angle_alpha   90.00
_cell.angle_beta   90.00
_cell.angle_gamma   90.00
#
_symmetry.space_group_name_H-M   'P 1'
#
loop_
_entity.id
_entity.type
_entity.pdbx_description
1 polymer ?
#
loop_
_entity_poly.entity_id
_entity_poly.type
_entity_poly.pdbx_seq_one_letter_code
_entity_poly.pdbx_strand_id
1 'polypeptide(L)'
;MSTLSTDRHILRCIYEMYRSSYPGKEPSKACGKSDPYLPIKVSDVASRLKCPPEMLFGRLYFHLDAKYRYKQDSGAQVHLFSLQVGSEQNCVNFPYLAALLAEKDEEHRRQLWALWMSIAALILSIASIVAQVVTSPPNAHGPDAQQLTPDERRSVSFLARH
;
A
#
# COMPACT_ATOMS: atom_id res chain seq x y z
N MET A 1 -17.01 19.80 13.71
CA MET A 1 -15.57 19.45 13.81
C MET A 1 -15.07 19.12 12.41
N SER A 2 -14.26 19.99 11.82
CA SER A 2 -13.62 19.75 10.53
C SER A 2 -12.44 18.80 10.74
N THR A 3 -12.60 17.54 10.34
CA THR A 3 -11.48 16.59 10.33
C THR A 3 -10.45 17.04 9.30
N LEU A 4 -9.17 17.04 9.69
CA LEU A 4 -8.08 17.31 8.76
C LEU A 4 -8.09 16.23 7.68
N SER A 5 -8.40 16.62 6.44
CA SER A 5 -8.37 15.71 5.29
C SER A 5 -6.97 15.09 5.15
N THR A 6 -6.83 13.83 4.77
CA THR A 6 -5.49 13.26 4.49
C THR A 6 -4.95 13.75 3.16
N ASP A 7 -3.63 13.66 2.92
CA ASP A 7 -3.03 14.10 1.66
C ASP A 7 -3.69 13.38 0.48
N ARG A 8 -3.87 12.06 0.61
CA ARG A 8 -4.56 11.22 -0.37
C ARG A 8 -5.98 11.71 -0.65
N HIS A 9 -6.70 12.14 0.38
CA HIS A 9 -8.07 12.65 0.22
C HIS A 9 -8.10 13.97 -0.54
N ILE A 10 -7.19 14.91 -0.23
CA ILE A 10 -7.06 16.16 -0.99
C ILE A 10 -6.74 15.90 -2.46
N LEU A 11 -5.70 15.11 -2.71
CA LEU A 11 -5.25 14.80 -4.07
C LEU A 11 -6.37 14.12 -4.88
N ARG A 12 -7.10 13.18 -4.26
CA ARG A 12 -8.24 12.50 -4.88
C ARG A 12 -9.40 13.45 -5.16
N CYS A 13 -9.70 14.36 -4.23
CA CYS A 13 -10.75 15.37 -4.41
C CYS A 13 -10.47 16.25 -5.63
N ILE A 14 -9.24 16.75 -5.76
CA ILE A 14 -8.80 17.54 -6.92
C ILE A 14 -8.91 16.70 -8.19
N TYR A 15 -8.39 15.47 -8.20
CA TYR A 15 -8.47 14.60 -9.36
C TYR A 15 -9.91 14.39 -9.84
N GLU A 16 -10.82 14.02 -8.93
CA GLU A 16 -12.23 13.78 -9.29
C GLU A 16 -12.96 15.04 -9.77
N MET A 17 -12.63 16.20 -9.20
CA MET A 17 -13.23 17.47 -9.63
C MET A 17 -12.80 17.89 -11.03
N TYR A 18 -11.56 17.59 -11.43
CA TYR A 18 -10.95 18.17 -12.61
C TYR A 18 -10.58 17.15 -13.71
N ARG A 19 -10.78 15.84 -13.50
CA ARG A 19 -10.44 14.79 -14.50
C ARG A 19 -11.14 14.94 -15.84
N SER A 20 -12.36 15.47 -15.88
CA SER A 20 -13.09 15.74 -17.13
C SER A 20 -12.62 17.01 -17.84
N SER A 21 -11.81 17.84 -17.17
CA SER A 21 -11.28 19.10 -17.69
C SER A 21 -9.87 18.96 -18.27
N TYR A 22 -9.27 17.77 -18.15
CA TYR A 22 -7.97 17.44 -18.71
C TYR A 22 -8.11 16.58 -19.99
N PRO A 23 -7.32 16.83 -21.05
CA PRO A 23 -6.42 17.98 -21.22
C PRO A 23 -7.23 19.28 -21.42
N GLY A 24 -6.65 20.42 -21.03
CA GLY A 24 -7.31 21.74 -21.10
C GLY A 24 -7.93 22.05 -22.46
N LYS A 25 -9.00 22.85 -22.47
CA LYS A 25 -9.90 23.01 -23.63
C LYS A 25 -9.34 23.86 -24.78
N GLU A 26 -8.33 24.70 -24.55
CA GLU A 26 -7.76 25.56 -25.62
C GLU A 26 -6.24 25.73 -25.50
N PRO A 27 -5.49 25.70 -26.63
CA PRO A 27 -4.04 25.90 -26.66
C PRO A 27 -3.57 27.35 -26.43
N SER A 28 -4.48 28.32 -26.28
CA SER A 28 -4.19 29.76 -26.31
C SER A 28 -4.19 30.46 -24.94
N LYS A 29 -4.53 29.76 -23.86
CA LYS A 29 -4.21 30.20 -22.49
C LYS A 29 -2.94 29.48 -22.07
N ALA A 30 -2.11 30.10 -21.24
CA ALA A 30 -0.76 29.65 -20.94
C ALA A 30 -0.59 28.14 -20.64
N CYS A 31 -1.64 27.46 -20.16
CA CYS A 31 -1.77 26.01 -20.16
C CYS A 31 -2.45 25.49 -21.43
N GLY A 32 -1.68 25.32 -22.51
CA GLY A 32 -2.19 24.77 -23.76
C GLY A 32 -2.46 23.25 -23.71
N LYS A 33 -2.88 22.66 -24.83
CA LYS A 33 -3.21 21.22 -24.95
C LYS A 33 -2.07 20.25 -24.56
N SER A 34 -0.83 20.74 -24.57
CA SER A 34 0.38 20.00 -24.21
C SER A 34 0.94 20.36 -22.83
N ASP A 35 0.30 21.29 -22.11
CA ASP A 35 0.73 21.67 -20.77
C ASP A 35 0.17 20.65 -19.75
N PRO A 36 1.01 19.99 -18.94
CA PRO A 36 0.55 19.10 -17.88
C PRO A 36 -0.18 19.83 -16.74
N TYR A 37 -0.06 21.16 -16.66
CA TYR A 37 -0.68 21.95 -15.62
C TYR A 37 -2.14 22.29 -15.93
N LEU A 38 -2.99 22.16 -14.92
CA LEU A 38 -4.41 22.47 -14.99
C LEU A 38 -4.77 23.46 -13.86
N PRO A 39 -5.37 24.62 -14.17
CA PRO A 39 -5.80 25.56 -13.14
C PRO A 39 -6.93 24.97 -12.31
N ILE A 40 -6.83 25.13 -10.99
CA ILE A 40 -7.84 24.71 -10.03
C ILE A 40 -8.37 25.89 -9.22
N LYS A 41 -9.68 25.87 -8.95
CA LYS A 41 -10.32 26.78 -8.00
C LYS A 41 -10.17 26.23 -6.59
N VAL A 42 -9.20 26.74 -5.84
CA VAL A 42 -8.91 26.31 -4.47
C VAL A 42 -10.14 26.47 -3.55
N SER A 43 -10.93 27.53 -3.75
CA SER A 43 -12.20 27.76 -3.03
C SER A 43 -13.20 26.61 -3.17
N ASP A 44 -13.34 26.08 -4.38
CA ASP A 44 -14.33 25.05 -4.71
C ASP A 44 -13.89 23.70 -4.14
N VAL A 45 -12.58 23.42 -4.22
CA VAL A 45 -11.98 22.22 -3.61
C VAL A 45 -12.10 22.28 -2.08
N ALA A 46 -11.81 23.43 -1.48
CA ALA A 46 -11.90 23.64 -0.03
C ALA A 46 -13.35 23.46 0.47
N SER A 47 -14.32 23.98 -0.30
CA SER A 47 -15.75 23.81 -0.04
C SER A 47 -16.16 22.33 -0.07
N ARG A 48 -15.68 21.56 -1.07
CA ARG A 48 -15.94 20.11 -1.13
C ARG A 48 -15.29 19.34 0.02
N LEU A 49 -14.13 19.78 0.50
CA LEU A 49 -13.42 19.22 1.65
C LEU A 49 -13.90 19.75 3.01
N LYS A 50 -14.84 20.72 3.02
CA LYS A 50 -15.36 21.39 4.22
C LYS A 50 -14.23 21.99 5.09
N CYS A 51 -13.25 22.63 4.45
CA CYS A 51 -12.16 23.34 5.13
C CYS A 51 -11.99 24.78 4.61
N PRO A 52 -11.29 25.67 5.35
CA PRO A 52 -11.00 27.02 4.90
C PRO A 52 -10.12 27.04 3.63
N PRO A 53 -10.41 27.89 2.62
CA PRO A 53 -9.62 27.99 1.39
C PRO A 53 -8.14 28.34 1.65
N GLU A 54 -7.85 29.20 2.62
CA GLU A 54 -6.49 29.64 2.97
C GLU A 54 -5.68 28.48 3.54
N MET A 55 -6.34 27.62 4.32
CA MET A 55 -5.73 26.43 4.90
C MET A 55 -5.45 25.38 3.82
N LEU A 56 -6.38 25.18 2.88
CA LEU A 56 -6.14 24.30 1.74
C LEU A 56 -5.01 24.83 0.85
N PHE A 57 -5.01 26.13 0.54
CA PHE A 57 -3.95 26.78 -0.23
C PHE A 57 -2.60 26.58 0.44
N GLY A 58 -2.48 26.92 1.73
CA GLY A 58 -1.23 26.77 2.47
C GLY A 58 -0.73 25.34 2.46
N ARG A 59 -1.63 24.36 2.53
CA ARG A 59 -1.27 22.96 2.47
C ARG A 59 -0.86 22.49 1.08
N LEU A 60 -1.51 22.98 0.02
CA LEU A 60 -1.10 22.68 -1.36
C LEU A 60 0.28 23.27 -1.66
N TYR A 61 0.48 24.55 -1.31
CA TYR A 61 1.68 25.30 -1.67
C TYR A 61 2.88 24.99 -0.76
N PHE A 62 2.72 25.04 0.56
CA PHE A 62 3.86 24.89 1.47
C PHE A 62 4.17 23.44 1.85
N HIS A 63 3.17 22.55 1.83
CA HIS A 63 3.36 21.16 2.24
C HIS A 63 3.41 20.19 1.05
N LEU A 64 2.33 20.10 0.26
CA LEU A 64 2.21 19.10 -0.80
C LEU A 64 3.17 19.38 -1.96
N ASP A 65 3.28 20.62 -2.43
CA ASP A 65 4.28 20.95 -3.47
C ASP A 65 5.69 20.69 -2.96
N ALA A 66 6.05 21.21 -1.78
CA ALA A 66 7.40 21.01 -1.21
C ALA A 66 7.75 19.52 -1.04
N LYS A 67 6.77 18.68 -0.69
CA LYS A 67 6.93 17.24 -0.49
C LYS A 67 7.09 16.45 -1.80
N TYR A 68 6.36 16.83 -2.86
CA TYR A 68 6.34 16.07 -4.11
C TYR A 68 7.09 16.72 -5.26
N ARG A 69 7.58 17.95 -5.09
CA ARG A 69 8.44 18.61 -6.07
C ARG A 69 9.76 17.88 -6.18
N TYR A 70 10.21 17.65 -7.40
CA TYR A 70 11.50 17.05 -7.68
C TYR A 70 12.28 17.87 -8.70
N LYS A 71 13.60 17.65 -8.72
CA LYS A 71 14.51 18.22 -9.72
C LYS A 71 14.81 17.16 -10.77
N GLN A 72 14.75 17.55 -12.03
CA GLN A 72 15.28 16.75 -13.13
C GLN A 72 16.80 16.94 -13.22
N ASP A 73 17.48 16.01 -13.90
CA ASP A 73 18.93 16.08 -14.12
C ASP A 73 19.36 17.35 -14.89
N SER A 74 18.43 17.93 -15.67
CA SER A 74 18.59 19.23 -16.34
C SER A 74 18.59 20.44 -15.38
N GLY A 75 18.34 20.23 -14.09
CA GLY A 75 18.16 21.27 -13.08
C GLY A 75 16.74 21.86 -13.03
N ALA A 76 15.86 21.48 -13.95
CA ALA A 76 14.46 21.93 -13.97
C ALA A 76 13.69 21.37 -12.76
N GLN A 77 12.87 22.21 -12.11
CA GLN A 77 11.99 21.80 -11.02
C GLN A 77 10.60 21.46 -11.56
N VAL A 78 10.13 20.25 -11.26
CA VAL A 78 8.77 19.82 -11.59
C VAL A 78 7.93 19.92 -10.33
N HIS A 79 6.97 20.85 -10.37
CA HIS A 79 6.05 21.13 -9.27
C HIS A 79 4.82 20.23 -9.37
N LEU A 80 4.29 19.82 -8.22
CA LEU A 80 2.95 19.25 -8.16
C LEU A 80 1.90 20.35 -8.21
N PHE A 81 2.13 21.44 -7.48
CA PHE A 81 1.27 22.61 -7.43
C PHE A 81 2.10 23.87 -7.66
N SER A 82 1.76 24.62 -8.70
CA SER A 82 2.38 25.90 -9.01
C SER A 82 1.41 27.04 -8.74
N LEU A 83 1.90 28.10 -8.10
CA LEU A 83 1.12 29.31 -7.85
C LEU A 83 0.70 29.98 -9.18
N GLN A 84 1.58 29.92 -10.19
CA GLN A 84 1.35 30.56 -11.47
C GLN A 84 2.01 29.77 -12.60
N VAL A 85 1.25 29.52 -13.68
CA VAL A 85 1.76 28.94 -14.93
C VAL A 85 1.29 29.84 -16.06
N GLY A 86 2.22 30.62 -16.61
CA GLY A 86 1.96 31.79 -17.45
C GLY A 86 0.90 32.72 -16.86
N SER A 87 -0.30 32.79 -17.46
CA SER A 87 -1.39 33.67 -17.01
C SER A 87 -2.33 33.05 -15.98
N GLU A 88 -2.28 31.73 -15.79
CA GLU A 88 -3.20 31.01 -14.91
C GLU A 88 -2.62 30.88 -13.50
N GLN A 89 -3.48 30.98 -12.49
CA GLN A 89 -3.11 30.86 -11.08
C GLN A 89 -3.55 29.51 -10.51
N ASN A 90 -2.86 29.04 -9.47
CA ASN A 90 -3.17 27.82 -8.72
C ASN A 90 -3.32 26.61 -9.63
N CYS A 91 -2.23 26.22 -10.29
CA CYS A 91 -2.21 25.13 -11.24
C CYS A 91 -1.66 23.85 -10.62
N VAL A 92 -2.23 22.71 -10.98
CA VAL A 92 -1.75 21.37 -10.56
C VAL A 92 -1.23 20.62 -11.77
N ASN A 93 -0.07 19.98 -11.66
CA ASN A 93 0.41 19.05 -12.67
C ASN A 93 -0.48 17.80 -12.63
N PHE A 94 -1.42 17.71 -13.56
CA PHE A 94 -2.53 16.76 -13.51
C PHE A 94 -2.09 15.31 -13.79
N PRO A 95 -1.24 15.03 -14.78
CA PRO A 95 -0.67 13.69 -14.96
C PRO A 95 0.14 13.23 -13.75
N TYR A 96 0.92 14.14 -13.15
CA TYR A 96 1.72 13.79 -11.98
C TYR A 96 0.85 13.51 -10.74
N LEU A 97 -0.20 14.31 -10.53
CA LEU A 97 -1.24 14.04 -9.53
C LEU A 97 -1.84 12.64 -9.69
N ALA A 98 -2.18 12.25 -10.92
CA ALA A 98 -2.75 10.93 -11.20
C ALA A 98 -1.75 9.81 -10.88
N ALA A 99 -0.47 9.98 -11.22
CA ALA A 99 0.58 9.03 -10.87
C ALA A 99 0.74 8.87 -9.35
N LEU A 100 0.76 9.97 -8.60
CA LEU A 100 0.83 9.95 -7.13
C LEU A 100 -0.37 9.25 -6.48
N LEU A 101 -1.56 9.36 -7.09
CA LEU A 101 -2.74 8.64 -6.63
C LEU A 101 -2.66 7.15 -6.94
N ALA A 102 -2.19 6.77 -8.14
CA ALA A 102 -2.00 5.39 -8.53
C ALA A 102 -0.98 4.67 -7.62
N GLU A 103 0.15 5.31 -7.34
CA GLU A 103 1.17 4.80 -6.42
C GLU A 103 0.61 4.56 -5.02
N LYS A 104 -0.16 5.52 -4.49
CA LYS A 104 -0.80 5.38 -3.16
C LYS A 104 -1.87 4.29 -3.12
N ASP A 105 -2.61 4.10 -4.21
CA ASP A 105 -3.62 3.05 -4.30
C ASP A 105 -2.98 1.67 -4.41
N GLU A 106 -1.89 1.58 -5.17
CA GLU A 106 -1.11 0.35 -5.30
C GLU A 106 -0.43 -0.04 -3.98
N GLU A 107 0.18 0.91 -3.28
CA GLU A 107 0.79 0.67 -1.97
C GLU A 107 -0.25 0.18 -0.96
N HIS A 108 -1.42 0.81 -0.94
CA HIS A 108 -2.50 0.41 -0.04
C HIS A 108 -3.04 -0.99 -0.37
N ARG A 109 -3.19 -1.31 -1.66
CA ARG A 109 -3.60 -2.64 -2.11
C ARG A 109 -2.57 -3.70 -1.74
N ARG A 110 -1.28 -3.42 -1.91
CA ARG A 110 -0.19 -4.34 -1.54
C ARG A 110 -0.17 -4.60 -0.03
N GLN A 111 -0.34 -3.56 0.79
CA GLN A 111 -0.45 -3.70 2.24
C GLN A 111 -1.64 -4.57 2.65
N LEU A 112 -2.80 -4.37 2.02
CA LEU A 112 -3.99 -5.19 2.27
C LEU A 112 -3.76 -6.65 1.88
N TRP A 113 -3.12 -6.93 0.74
CA TRP A 113 -2.75 -8.29 0.36
C TRP A 113 -1.80 -8.93 1.37
N ALA A 114 -0.79 -8.21 1.83
CA ALA A 114 0.12 -8.70 2.86
C ALA A 114 -0.63 -9.04 4.17
N LEU A 115 -1.54 -8.16 4.60
CA LEU A 115 -2.37 -8.38 5.79
C LEU A 115 -3.25 -9.63 5.63
N TRP A 116 -3.89 -9.79 4.47
CA TRP A 116 -4.69 -10.97 4.16
C TRP A 116 -3.86 -12.26 4.18
N MET A 117 -2.66 -12.24 3.59
CA MET A 117 -1.75 -13.38 3.62
C MET A 117 -1.30 -13.71 5.05
N SER A 118 -1.01 -12.72 5.88
CA SER A 118 -0.67 -12.93 7.29
C SER A 118 -1.82 -13.53 8.08
N ILE A 119 -3.05 -13.05 7.87
CA ILE A 119 -4.25 -13.62 8.51
C ILE A 119 -4.45 -15.07 8.07
N ALA A 120 -4.32 -15.37 6.78
CA ALA A 120 -4.44 -16.73 6.26
C ALA A 120 -3.37 -17.68 6.84
N ALA A 121 -2.12 -17.23 6.91
CA ALA A 121 -1.02 -18.00 7.50
C ALA A 121 -1.25 -18.26 9.00
N LEU A 122 -1.77 -17.27 9.74
CA LEU A 122 -2.11 -17.42 11.15
C LEU A 122 -3.21 -18.47 11.36
N ILE A 123 -4.27 -18.44 10.55
CA ILE A 123 -5.34 -19.43 10.60
C ILE A 123 -4.79 -20.83 10.32
N LEU A 124 -3.96 -20.99 9.28
CA LEU A 124 -3.34 -22.26 8.92
C LEU A 124 -2.43 -22.77 10.05
N SER A 125 -1.64 -21.89 10.67
CA SER A 125 -0.78 -22.24 11.81
C SER A 125 -1.60 -22.75 13.00
N ILE A 126 -2.69 -22.07 13.35
CA ILE A 126 -3.57 -22.50 14.45
C ILE A 126 -4.21 -23.85 14.12
N ALA A 127 -4.72 -24.02 12.89
CA ALA A 127 -5.31 -25.28 12.44
C ALA A 127 -4.30 -26.44 12.49
N SER A 128 -3.05 -26.21 12.10
CA SER A 128 -1.98 -27.22 12.15
C SER A 128 -1.67 -27.65 13.59
N ILE A 129 -1.63 -26.72 14.54
CA ILE A 129 -1.41 -27.02 15.95
C ILE A 129 -2.56 -27.86 16.50
N VAL A 130 -3.80 -27.45 16.24
CA VAL A 130 -4.99 -28.20 16.68
C VAL A 130 -5.02 -29.60 16.08
N ALA A 131 -4.73 -29.73 14.79
CA ALA A 131 -4.65 -31.03 14.13
C ALA A 131 -3.59 -31.92 14.78
N GLN A 132 -2.39 -31.40 15.02
CA GLN A 132 -1.30 -32.14 15.67
C GLN A 132 -1.71 -32.64 17.06
N VAL A 133 -2.37 -31.80 17.87
CA VAL A 133 -2.86 -32.18 19.20
C VAL A 133 -3.94 -33.26 19.13
N VAL A 134 -4.91 -33.13 18.21
CA VAL A 134 -6.03 -34.11 18.09
C VAL A 134 -5.56 -35.45 17.55
N THR A 135 -4.62 -35.46 16.61
CA THR A 135 -4.08 -36.71 16.03
C THR A 135 -3.05 -37.39 16.91
N SER A 136 -2.61 -36.77 18.01
CA SER A 136 -1.67 -37.39 18.94
C SER A 136 -2.42 -38.45 19.78
N PRO A 137 -2.13 -39.76 19.62
CA PRO A 137 -2.82 -40.80 20.37
C PRO A 137 -2.55 -40.64 21.88
N PRO A 138 -3.56 -40.84 22.76
CA PRO A 138 -3.35 -40.79 24.19
C PRO A 138 -2.53 -42.01 24.61
N ASN A 139 -1.42 -41.77 25.31
CA ASN A 139 -0.61 -42.74 26.03
C ASN A 139 0.17 -43.76 25.19
N ALA A 140 1.42 -43.42 24.88
CA ALA A 140 2.50 -44.40 24.77
C ALA A 140 3.45 -44.26 25.97
N HIS A 141 3.00 -44.63 27.18
CA HIS A 141 3.87 -44.85 28.35
C HIS A 141 3.47 -46.17 29.06
N GLY A 142 3.95 -47.28 28.49
CA GLY A 142 4.39 -48.55 29.11
C GLY A 142 3.36 -49.52 29.74
N PRO A 143 3.71 -50.80 30.01
CA PRO A 143 4.89 -51.57 29.61
C PRO A 143 4.51 -52.93 28.95
N ASP A 144 5.12 -53.33 27.83
CA ASP A 144 5.07 -54.73 27.40
C ASP A 144 6.48 -55.23 27.07
N ALA A 145 6.98 -56.04 27.99
CA ALA A 145 8.00 -57.02 27.73
C ALA A 145 7.54 -57.99 26.62
N GLN A 146 8.52 -58.59 25.96
CA GLN A 146 8.39 -59.74 25.05
C GLN A 146 7.77 -59.47 23.68
N GLN A 147 8.64 -59.15 22.71
CA GLN A 147 8.84 -60.09 21.60
C GLN A 147 10.34 -60.31 21.38
N LEU A 148 10.86 -61.29 22.12
CA LEU A 148 12.10 -61.99 21.81
C LEU A 148 11.90 -62.67 20.44
N THR A 149 12.72 -62.35 19.44
CA THR A 149 12.75 -63.09 18.18
C THR A 149 13.40 -64.47 18.41
N PRO A 150 12.83 -65.58 17.88
CA PRO A 150 13.29 -66.94 18.17
C PRO A 150 14.53 -67.37 17.37
N ASP A 151 15.35 -66.44 16.88
CA ASP A 151 16.45 -66.74 15.95
C ASP A 151 17.85 -66.47 16.54
N GLU A 152 17.97 -65.80 17.69
CA GLU A 152 19.27 -65.46 18.29
C GLU A 152 19.70 -66.36 19.47
N ARG A 153 18.91 -67.39 19.84
CA ARG A 153 19.30 -68.38 20.88
C ARG A 153 20.10 -69.57 20.36
N ARG A 154 20.25 -69.74 19.03
CA ARG A 154 20.98 -70.88 18.46
C ARG A 154 22.49 -70.69 18.36
N SER A 155 22.97 -69.45 18.43
CA SER A 155 24.42 -69.16 18.35
C SER A 155 25.16 -69.24 19.68
N VAL A 156 24.46 -69.29 20.82
CA VAL A 156 25.10 -69.32 22.16
C VAL A 156 25.05 -70.71 22.81
N SER A 157 24.34 -71.66 22.22
CA SER A 157 24.20 -73.04 22.76
C SER A 157 25.00 -74.11 22.01
N PHE A 158 25.75 -73.74 20.96
CA PHE A 158 26.55 -74.69 20.15
C PHE A 158 28.07 -74.58 20.34
N LEU A 159 28.57 -73.64 21.15
CA LEU A 159 29.98 -73.56 21.57
C LEU A 159 30.21 -74.00 23.04
N ALA A 160 29.29 -74.78 23.60
CA ALA A 160 29.43 -75.43 24.91
C ALA A 160 29.35 -76.96 24.82
N ARG A 161 29.79 -77.52 23.68
CA ARG A 161 30.16 -78.94 23.53
C ARG A 161 31.35 -79.04 22.59
N HIS A 162 32.55 -78.89 23.15
CA HIS A 162 33.69 -79.78 22.97
C HIS A 162 34.79 -79.40 23.94
#